data_AF-A0A2D6XN91-F1
#
_entry.id   AF-A0A2D6XN91-F1
#
_cell.length_a   1.000
_cell.length_b   1.000
_cell.length_c   1.000
_cell.angle_alpha   90.00
_cell.angle_beta   90.00
_cell.angle_gamma   90.00
#
_symmetry.space_group_name_H-M   'P 1'
#
loop_
_entity.id
_entity.type
_entity.pdbx_description
1 polymer ?
#
loop_
_entity_poly.entity_id
_entity_poly.type
_entity_poly.pdbx_seq_one_letter_code
_entity_poly.pdbx_strand_id
1 'polypeptide(L)' 'MMAVTNWIDHLSAPEVQGAVYPGAGSEGLLVLLGVVFWIGWHVISSKQEFSKLQKLARRRPSPNDWKSNVTDG' A
#
# COMPACT_ATOMS: atom_id res chain seq x y z
N MET A 1 -33.33 -27.64 13.05
CA MET A 1 -32.44 -26.86 12.15
C MET A 1 -33.18 -25.57 11.77
N MET A 2 -33.14 -24.55 12.63
CA MET A 2 -34.00 -23.34 12.52
C MET A 2 -33.26 -22.03 12.86
N ALA A 3 -31.98 -22.08 13.24
CA ALA A 3 -31.18 -20.90 13.53
C ALA A 3 -30.32 -20.48 12.33
N VAL A 4 -29.78 -21.45 11.58
CA VAL A 4 -28.85 -21.16 10.48
C VAL A 4 -29.56 -20.58 9.24
N THR A 5 -30.82 -20.90 9.00
CA THR A 5 -31.59 -20.31 7.90
C THR A 5 -32.04 -18.88 8.25
N ASN A 6 -32.57 -18.68 9.45
CA ASN A 6 -33.16 -17.41 9.91
C ASN A 6 -32.20 -16.20 9.84
N TRP A 7 -30.98 -16.31 10.39
CA TRP A 7 -30.01 -15.21 10.34
C TRP A 7 -29.45 -14.91 8.93
N ILE A 8 -29.41 -15.89 8.03
CA ILE A 8 -28.94 -15.75 6.65
C ILE A 8 -30.02 -15.05 5.84
N ASP A 9 -31.28 -15.45 6.04
CA ASP A 9 -32.44 -14.81 5.42
C ASP A 9 -32.54 -13.33 5.87
N HIS A 10 -32.30 -13.04 7.15
CA HIS A 10 -32.25 -11.66 7.65
C HIS A 10 -31.10 -10.85 7.05
N LEU A 11 -29.89 -11.42 6.91
CA LEU A 11 -28.76 -10.71 6.29
C LEU A 11 -28.91 -10.53 4.78
N SER A 12 -29.62 -11.44 4.11
CA SER A 12 -29.84 -11.41 2.66
C SER A 12 -31.08 -10.61 2.28
N ALA A 13 -31.84 -10.14 3.26
CA ALA A 13 -33.05 -9.36 3.05
C ALA A 13 -32.73 -8.06 2.28
N PRO A 14 -33.55 -7.66 1.30
CA PRO A 14 -33.35 -6.44 0.53
C PRO A 14 -33.29 -5.17 1.40
N GLU A 15 -33.95 -5.18 2.55
CA GLU A 15 -33.96 -4.09 3.53
C GLU A 15 -32.57 -3.87 4.15
N VAL A 16 -31.79 -4.95 4.29
CA VAL A 16 -30.48 -4.97 4.94
C VAL A 16 -29.36 -4.67 3.95
N GLN A 17 -29.61 -4.80 2.64
CA GLN A 17 -28.62 -4.51 1.59
C GLN A 17 -28.21 -3.03 1.51
N GLY A 18 -28.92 -2.12 2.19
CA GLY A 18 -28.53 -0.73 2.34
C GLY A 18 -28.46 0.05 1.02
N ALA A 19 -28.27 1.36 1.14
CA ALA A 19 -28.10 2.23 -0.02
C ALA A 19 -26.74 1.99 -0.69
N VAL A 20 -26.74 1.49 -1.93
CA VAL A 20 -25.53 1.36 -2.75
C VAL A 20 -25.65 2.30 -3.96
N TYR A 21 -25.13 3.51 -3.79
CA TYR A 21 -24.97 4.51 -4.86
C TYR A 21 -23.80 5.44 -4.51
N PRO A 22 -23.19 6.13 -5.49
CA PRO A 22 -22.04 6.99 -5.25
C PRO A 22 -22.32 8.02 -4.14
N GLY A 23 -21.44 8.08 -3.14
CA GLY A 23 -21.54 8.98 -1.99
C GLY A 23 -22.41 8.49 -0.84
N ALA A 24 -23.03 7.31 -0.92
CA ALA A 24 -23.85 6.75 0.17
C ALA A 24 -23.03 6.31 1.39
N GLY A 25 -21.74 6.00 1.20
CA GLY A 25 -20.86 5.43 2.21
C GLY A 25 -19.68 6.31 2.61
N SER A 26 -18.67 5.71 3.21
CA SER A 26 -17.43 6.36 3.64
C SER A 26 -16.37 6.46 2.52
N GLU A 27 -16.79 6.35 1.26
CA GLU A 27 -15.92 6.34 0.07
C GLU A 27 -14.94 7.50 0.07
N GLY A 28 -15.40 8.73 0.35
CA GLY A 28 -14.54 9.91 0.41
C GLY A 28 -13.48 9.83 1.52
N LEU A 29 -13.83 9.28 2.68
CA LEU A 29 -12.88 9.06 3.77
C LEU A 29 -11.86 7.98 3.41
N LEU A 30 -12.32 6.88 2.82
CA LEU A 30 -11.45 5.78 2.38
C LEU A 30 -10.48 6.24 1.29
N VAL A 31 -10.93 7.07 0.35
CA VAL A 31 -10.08 7.69 -0.68
C VAL A 31 -9.05 8.61 -0.04
N LEU A 32 -9.45 9.46 0.90
CA LEU A 32 -8.52 10.35 1.61
C LEU A 32 -7.44 9.54 2.36
N LEU A 33 -7.85 8.50 3.09
CA LEU A 33 -6.91 7.60 3.77
C LEU A 33 -5.98 6.91 2.78
N GLY A 34 -6.51 6.41 1.66
CA GLY A 34 -5.73 5.81 0.58
C GLY A 34 -4.66 6.76 0.04
N VAL A 35 -5.01 8.03 -0.20
CA VAL A 35 -4.07 9.06 -0.64
C VAL A 35 -2.99 9.34 0.41
N VAL A 36 -3.36 9.44 1.69
CA VAL A 36 -2.39 9.65 2.78
C VAL A 36 -1.40 8.48 2.87
N PHE A 37 -1.89 7.24 2.83
CA PHE A 37 -1.03 6.05 2.82
C PHE A 37 -0.13 6.00 1.59
N TRP A 38 -0.67 6.35 0.41
CA TRP A 38 0.09 6.38 -0.84
C TRP A 38 1.25 7.38 -0.78
N ILE A 39 0.98 8.61 -0.32
CA ILE A 39 2.02 9.64 -0.15
C ILE A 39 3.05 9.20 0.91
N GLY A 40 2.58 8.71 2.06
CA GLY A 40 3.45 8.25 3.14
C GLY A 40 4.41 7.14 2.68
N TRP A 41 3.89 6.16 1.95
CA TRP A 41 4.68 5.10 1.33
C TRP A 41 5.74 5.66 0.37
N HIS A 42 5.36 6.52 -0.58
CA HIS A 42 6.30 7.11 -1.54
C HIS A 42 7.44 7.88 -0.89
N VAL A 43 7.16 8.63 0.18
CA VAL A 43 8.19 9.37 0.92
C VAL A 43 9.18 8.41 1.59
N ILE A 44 8.71 7.32 2.20
CA ILE A 44 9.56 6.33 2.85
C ILE A 44 10.42 5.59 1.81
N SER A 45 9.82 5.11 0.73
CA SER A 45 10.54 4.42 -0.36
C SER A 45 11.61 5.32 -0.97
N SER A 46 11.28 6.58 -1.28
CA SER A 46 12.24 7.54 -1.83
C SER A 46 13.43 7.78 -0.89
N LYS A 47 13.19 7.85 0.42
CA LYS A 47 14.25 8.02 1.43
C LYS A 47 15.18 6.81 1.52
N GLN A 48 14.65 5.60 1.41
CA GLN A 48 15.45 4.37 1.46
C GLN A 48 16.46 4.32 0.31
N GLU A 49 16.05 4.74 -0.89
CA GLU A 49 16.91 4.77 -2.07
C GLU A 49 17.90 5.95 -2.05
N PHE A 50 17.46 7.10 -1.56
CA PHE A 50 18.25 8.33 -1.56
C PHE A 50 19.58 8.19 -0.80
N SER A 51 19.61 7.47 0.33
CA SER A 51 20.83 7.30 1.12
C SER A 51 21.93 6.53 0.36
N LYS A 52 21.56 5.49 -0.40
CA LYS A 52 22.50 4.74 -1.24
C LYS A 52 22.98 5.58 -2.41
N LEU A 53 22.06 6.23 -3.11
CA LEU A 53 22.39 7.08 -4.26
C LEU A 53 23.27 8.26 -3.87
N GLN A 54 23.01 8.90 -2.73
CA GLN A 54 23.83 10.02 -2.25
C GLN A 54 25.24 9.58 -1.85
N LYS A 55 25.40 8.38 -1.26
CA LYS A 55 26.72 7.79 -0.99
C LYS A 55 27.48 7.52 -2.28
N LEU A 56 26.83 6.97 -3.30
CA LEU A 56 27.43 6.76 -4.62
C LEU A 56 27.82 8.07 -5.30
N ALA A 57 26.96 9.09 -5.25
CA ALA A 57 27.22 10.40 -5.84
C ALA A 57 28.41 11.13 -5.19
N ARG A 58 28.64 10.92 -3.89
CA ARG A 58 29.78 11.50 -3.15
C ARG A 58 31.08 10.71 -3.35
N ARG A 59 31.02 9.46 -3.79
CA ARG A 59 32.20 8.62 -4.00
C ARG A 59 32.85 8.97 -5.32
N ARG A 60 34.18 9.14 -5.34
CA ARG A 60 34.96 9.18 -6.59
C ARG A 60 35.19 7.75 -7.08
N PRO A 61 34.72 7.35 -8.28
CA PRO A 61 34.93 6.01 -8.80
C PRO A 61 36.43 5.74 -9.01
N SER A 62 36.91 4.60 -8.52
CA SER A 62 38.28 4.13 -8.78
C SER A 62 38.31 3.19 -10.00
N PRO A 63 39.37 3.18 -10.82
CA PRO A 63 39.51 2.24 -11.94
C PRO A 63 39.36 0.76 -11.58
N ASN A 64 39.52 0.41 -10.29
CA ASN A 64 39.41 -0.96 -9.78
C ASN A 64 38.09 -1.26 -9.03
N ASP A 65 37.12 -0.32 -8.98
CA ASP A 65 35.87 -0.51 -8.22
C ASP A 65 35.01 -1.69 -8.68
N TRP A 66 35.20 -2.14 -9.93
CA TRP A 66 34.54 -3.33 -10.47
C TRP A 66 35.00 -4.63 -9.80
N LYS A 67 36.21 -4.67 -9.22
CA LYS A 67 36.76 -5.86 -8.55
C LYS A 67 36.09 -6.12 -7.19
N SER A 68 35.54 -5.09 -6.55
CA SER A 68 34.81 -5.23 -5.28
C SER A 68 33.34 -5.66 -5.45
N ASN A 69 32.85 -5.77 -6.68
CA ASN A 69 31.48 -6.19 -7.00
C ASN A 69 31.41 -7.64 -7.52
N VAL A 70 32.48 -8.42 -7.33
CA VAL A 70 32.44 -9.86 -7.56
C VAL A 70 31.74 -10.45 -6.34
N THR A 71 30.55 -11.03 -6.54
CA THR A 71 29.89 -11.81 -5.49
C THR A 71 30.72 -13.07 -5.28
N ASP A 72 31.34 -13.23 -4.12
CA ASP A 72 31.92 -14.51 -3.72
C ASP A 72 30.76 -15.51 -3.69
N GLY A 73 30.75 -16.41 -4.69
CA GLY A 73 29.71 -17.42 -4.88
C GLY A 73 29.60 -18.40 -3.73
#